data_AF-A0AAW0LUH2-F1
#
_entry.id   AF-A0AAW0LUH2-F1
#
_cell.length_a   1.000
_cell.length_b   1.000
_cell.length_c   1.000
_cell.angle_alpha   90.00
_cell.angle_beta   90.00
_cell.angle_gamma   90.00
#
_symmetry.space_group_name_H-M   'P 1'
#
loop_
_entity.id
_entity.type
_entity.pdbx_description
1 polymer ?
#
loop_
_entity_poly.entity_id
_entity_poly.type
_entity_poly.pdbx_seq_one_letter_code
_entity_poly.pdbx_strand_id
1 'polypeptide(L)'
;MVLKVLSVLDTAKTQLYHFKAIVVAGMGLFTDSYDMFCIPPIMRLIARVDYDNGSKEYKIPLFEVSTMVAIALLGTAIDQVVFGRLGDQLGRRRVYGVALIIMVLSSFGCGFSVCSKKSCVLVSLGLFRFFLGIGIGGDYPLSTTIMSEFANKRTRGAFIVACSQCKALGF
;
A
#
# COMPACT_ATOMS: atom_id res chain seq x y z
N MET A 1 15.07 -31.01 8.36
CA MET A 1 13.98 -31.15 7.37
C MET A 1 13.79 -29.89 6.54
N VAL A 2 13.76 -28.70 7.14
CA VAL A 2 13.62 -27.38 6.46
C VAL A 2 14.66 -27.12 5.36
N LEU A 3 15.93 -27.50 5.57
CA LEU A 3 17.00 -27.32 4.57
C LEU A 3 16.83 -28.15 3.29
N LYS A 4 16.23 -29.35 3.38
CA LYS A 4 15.95 -30.21 2.21
C LYS A 4 14.82 -29.66 1.35
N VAL A 5 13.82 -29.02 1.98
CA VAL A 5 12.71 -28.36 1.28
C VAL A 5 13.21 -27.12 0.55
N LEU A 6 14.08 -26.32 1.20
CA LEU A 6 14.73 -25.17 0.57
C LEU A 6 15.58 -25.57 -0.63
N SER A 7 16.38 -26.66 -0.56
CA SER A 7 17.19 -27.12 -1.70
C SER A 7 16.35 -27.64 -2.87
N VAL A 8 15.19 -28.25 -2.59
CA VAL A 8 14.26 -28.71 -3.63
C VAL A 8 13.53 -27.53 -4.28
N LEU A 9 13.17 -26.50 -3.52
CA LEU A 9 12.64 -25.23 -4.06
C LEU A 9 13.68 -24.49 -4.92
N ASP A 10 14.94 -24.52 -4.49
CA ASP A 10 16.08 -23.89 -5.18
C ASP A 10 16.45 -24.59 -6.49
N THR A 11 16.07 -25.87 -6.64
CA THR A 11 16.33 -26.66 -7.86
C THR A 11 15.09 -26.75 -8.77
N ALA A 12 13.93 -26.26 -8.33
CA ALA A 12 12.68 -26.31 -9.10
C ALA A 12 12.73 -25.33 -10.29
N LYS A 13 12.35 -25.82 -11.47
CA LYS A 13 12.12 -24.98 -12.66
C LYS A 13 11.04 -23.94 -12.36
N THR A 14 11.19 -22.73 -12.89
CA THR A 14 10.21 -21.64 -12.79
C THR A 14 8.84 -22.08 -13.35
N GLN A 15 7.97 -22.57 -12.47
CA GLN A 15 6.57 -22.85 -12.80
C GLN A 15 5.70 -21.60 -12.71
N LEU A 16 4.54 -21.64 -13.37
CA LEU A 16 3.48 -20.63 -13.33
C LEU A 16 3.05 -20.20 -11.91
N TYR A 17 3.27 -21.05 -10.90
CA TYR A 17 3.02 -20.73 -9.50
C TYR A 17 3.92 -19.60 -8.97
N HIS A 18 5.19 -19.56 -9.38
CA HIS A 18 6.10 -18.46 -9.03
C HIS A 18 5.66 -17.16 -9.70
N PHE A 19 5.23 -17.24 -10.97
CA PHE A 19 4.69 -16.10 -11.70
C PHE A 19 3.42 -15.55 -11.04
N LYS A 20 2.47 -16.41 -10.65
CA LYS A 20 1.28 -16.00 -9.89
C LYS A 20 1.64 -15.31 -8.57
N ALA A 21 2.60 -15.83 -7.82
CA ALA A 21 3.04 -15.21 -6.57
C ALA A 21 3.65 -13.81 -6.79
N ILE A 22 4.41 -13.63 -7.88
CA ILE A 22 5.00 -12.34 -8.27
C ILE A 22 3.90 -11.36 -8.67
N VAL A 23 2.92 -11.79 -9.46
CA VAL A 23 1.80 -10.92 -9.86
C VAL A 23 1.01 -10.48 -8.63
N VAL A 24 0.71 -11.39 -7.70
CA VAL A 24 -0.03 -11.04 -6.46
C VAL A 24 0.77 -10.07 -5.59
N ALA A 25 2.07 -10.31 -5.37
CA ALA A 25 2.93 -9.41 -4.61
C ALA A 25 3.15 -8.06 -5.31
N GLY A 26 3.27 -8.07 -6.64
CA GLY A 26 3.41 -6.88 -7.49
C GLY A 26 2.16 -6.02 -7.52
N MET A 27 0.97 -6.63 -7.49
CA MET A 27 -0.29 -5.89 -7.36
C MET A 27 -0.36 -5.11 -6.04
N GLY A 28 0.11 -5.69 -4.92
CA GLY A 28 0.17 -4.99 -3.64
C GLY A 28 1.09 -3.76 -3.68
N LEU A 29 2.29 -3.90 -4.25
CA LEU A 29 3.22 -2.77 -4.41
C LEU A 29 2.72 -1.72 -5.42
N PHE A 30 1.99 -2.15 -6.45
CA PHE A 30 1.33 -1.25 -7.39
C PHE A 30 0.25 -0.42 -6.68
N THR A 31 -0.60 -1.05 -5.87
CA THR A 31 -1.65 -0.37 -5.10
C THR A 31 -1.07 0.63 -4.09
N ASP A 32 0.03 0.31 -3.43
CA ASP A 32 0.77 1.22 -2.53
C ASP A 32 1.18 2.51 -3.26
N SER A 33 1.87 2.39 -4.40
CA SER A 33 2.26 3.57 -5.19
C SER A 33 1.05 4.34 -5.70
N TYR A 34 0.02 3.64 -6.21
CA TYR A 34 -1.19 4.28 -6.68
C TYR A 34 -1.88 5.13 -5.59
N ASP A 35 -1.94 4.67 -4.34
CA ASP A 35 -2.54 5.46 -3.26
C ASP A 35 -1.80 6.77 -2.99
N MET A 36 -0.46 6.77 -3.01
CA MET A 36 0.32 8.00 -2.84
C MET A 36 0.13 9.00 -3.99
N PHE A 37 -0.13 8.53 -5.20
CA PHE A 37 -0.39 9.40 -6.36
C PHE A 37 -1.85 9.83 -6.52
N CYS A 38 -2.79 9.10 -5.91
CA CYS A 38 -4.20 9.45 -5.98
C CYS A 38 -4.58 10.64 -5.08
N ILE A 39 -3.74 11.01 -4.09
CA ILE A 39 -4.02 12.09 -3.12
C ILE A 39 -4.19 13.46 -3.79
N PRO A 40 -3.23 13.95 -4.61
CA PRO A 40 -3.36 15.27 -5.21
C PRO A 40 -4.57 15.45 -6.14
N PRO A 41 -4.92 14.51 -7.05
CA PRO A 41 -6.10 14.66 -7.90
C PRO A 41 -7.42 14.53 -7.12
N ILE A 42 -7.53 13.64 -6.13
CA ILE A 42 -8.73 13.55 -5.27
C ILE A 42 -8.96 14.87 -4.54
N MET A 43 -7.90 15.44 -3.96
CA MET A 43 -8.00 16.68 -3.21
C MET A 43 -8.45 17.83 -4.15
N ARG A 44 -7.91 17.91 -5.37
CA ARG A 44 -8.37 18.85 -6.43
C ARG A 44 -9.84 18.68 -6.78
N LEU A 45 -10.35 17.45 -6.77
CA LEU A 45 -11.75 17.14 -7.09
C LEU A 45 -12.69 17.56 -5.96
N ILE A 46 -12.34 17.25 -4.70
CA ILE A 46 -13.09 17.68 -3.51
C ILE A 46 -13.17 19.20 -3.47
N ALA A 47 -12.05 19.88 -3.74
CA ALA A 47 -12.04 21.33 -3.82
C ALA A 47 -12.96 21.89 -4.89
N ARG A 48 -13.06 21.24 -6.07
CA ARG A 48 -14.02 21.61 -7.12
C ARG A 48 -15.48 21.53 -6.68
N VAL A 49 -15.82 20.53 -5.87
CA VAL A 49 -17.20 20.36 -5.39
C VAL A 49 -17.53 21.35 -4.27
N ASP A 50 -16.55 21.69 -3.43
CA ASP A 50 -16.76 22.54 -2.25
C ASP A 50 -16.52 24.05 -2.48
N TYR A 51 -15.71 24.46 -3.47
CA TYR A 51 -15.35 25.88 -3.74
C TYR A 51 -16.13 26.52 -4.90
N ASP A 52 -17.29 25.99 -5.29
CA ASP A 52 -18.15 26.58 -6.31
C ASP A 52 -18.92 27.83 -5.79
N ASN A 53 -18.19 28.85 -5.35
CA ASN A 53 -18.69 30.15 -4.89
C ASN A 53 -18.20 31.32 -5.78
N GLY A 54 -17.91 31.05 -7.06
CA GLY A 54 -17.68 32.11 -8.07
C GLY A 54 -16.29 32.76 -8.10
N SER A 55 -15.32 32.31 -7.30
CA SER A 55 -13.92 32.75 -7.38
C SER A 55 -13.07 31.83 -8.26
N LYS A 56 -12.51 32.40 -9.34
CA LYS A 56 -11.76 31.70 -10.42
C LYS A 56 -10.39 31.13 -10.01
N GLU A 57 -10.04 31.11 -8.73
CA GLU A 57 -8.78 30.55 -8.23
C GLU A 57 -9.03 29.29 -7.41
N TYR A 58 -9.17 28.17 -8.13
CA TYR A 58 -9.17 26.82 -7.57
C TYR A 58 -7.77 26.44 -7.04
N LYS A 59 -7.37 27.05 -5.92
CA LYS A 59 -6.20 26.64 -5.16
C LYS A 59 -6.66 26.28 -3.75
N ILE A 60 -6.73 24.98 -3.50
CA ILE A 60 -6.71 24.45 -2.14
C ILE A 60 -5.45 25.00 -1.49
N PRO A 61 -5.49 25.50 -0.24
CA PRO A 61 -4.26 25.79 0.46
C PRO A 61 -3.39 24.52 0.43
N LEU A 62 -2.17 24.64 -0.12
CA LEU A 62 -1.18 23.54 -0.19
C LEU A 62 -0.97 22.87 1.18
N PHE A 63 -1.28 23.60 2.24
CA PHE A 63 -1.31 23.14 3.61
C PHE A 63 -2.20 21.90 3.80
N GLU A 64 -3.46 21.90 3.32
CA GLU A 64 -4.37 20.77 3.53
C GLU A 64 -3.92 19.50 2.80
N VAL A 65 -3.44 19.65 1.56
CA VAL A 65 -2.87 18.54 0.78
C VAL A 65 -1.66 17.97 1.51
N SER A 66 -0.74 18.84 1.95
CA SER A 66 0.47 18.45 2.67
C SER A 66 0.16 17.77 4.00
N THR A 67 -0.85 18.23 4.73
CA THR A 67 -1.29 17.60 5.98
C THR A 67 -1.84 16.21 5.73
N MET A 68 -2.63 15.98 4.67
CA MET A 68 -3.13 14.64 4.34
C MET A 68 -2.01 13.67 3.95
N VAL A 69 -1.01 14.15 3.20
CA VAL A 69 0.19 13.37 2.89
C VAL A 69 0.99 13.06 4.16
N ALA A 70 1.15 14.04 5.05
CA ALA A 70 1.86 13.86 6.32
C ALA A 70 1.16 12.85 7.23
N ILE A 71 -0.18 12.87 7.32
CA ILE A 71 -0.97 11.88 8.07
C ILE A 71 -0.80 10.48 7.48
N ALA A 72 -0.83 10.35 6.15
CA ALA A 72 -0.58 9.06 5.49
C ALA A 72 0.85 8.54 5.77
N LEU A 73 1.86 9.42 5.73
CA LEU A 73 3.24 9.09 6.07
C LEU A 73 3.43 8.73 7.55
N LEU A 74 2.70 9.37 8.45
CA LEU A 74 2.69 8.99 9.87
C LEU A 74 2.07 7.60 10.07
N GLY A 75 0.97 7.32 9.36
CA GLY A 75 0.34 5.99 9.35
C GLY A 75 1.31 4.90 8.90
N THR A 76 2.01 5.12 7.78
CA THR A 76 2.99 4.15 7.25
C THR A 76 4.19 3.98 8.17
N ALA A 77 4.68 5.05 8.81
CA ALA A 77 5.79 4.99 9.75
C ALA A 77 5.44 4.17 11.01
N ILE A 78 4.25 4.41 11.58
CA ILE A 78 3.75 3.65 12.74
C ILE A 78 3.59 2.17 12.36
N ASP A 79 3.04 1.93 11.18
CA ASP A 79 2.78 0.58 10.72
C ASP A 79 4.03 -0.25 10.51
N GLN A 80 5.08 0.29 9.88
CA GLN A 80 6.33 -0.44 9.69
C GLN A 80 6.88 -1.02 11.00
N VAL A 81 6.73 -0.29 12.11
CA VAL A 81 7.13 -0.76 13.44
C VAL A 81 6.18 -1.83 13.97
N VAL A 82 4.87 -1.62 13.83
CA VAL A 82 3.81 -2.51 14.33
C VAL A 82 3.76 -3.83 13.55
N PHE A 83 3.67 -3.77 12.22
CA PHE A 83 3.66 -4.94 11.35
C PHE A 83 5.02 -5.64 11.29
N GLY A 84 6.13 -4.93 11.49
CA GLY A 84 7.44 -5.54 11.70
C GLY A 84 7.45 -6.47 12.91
N ARG A 85 6.99 -5.98 14.07
CA ARG A 85 6.86 -6.77 15.31
C ARG A 85 5.83 -7.89 15.19
N LEU A 86 4.66 -7.62 14.61
CA LEU A 86 3.60 -8.63 14.42
C LEU A 86 4.02 -9.72 13.43
N GLY A 87 4.77 -9.36 12.39
CA GLY A 87 5.32 -10.28 11.39
C GLY A 87 6.22 -11.36 12.00
N ASP A 88 7.03 -10.98 12.97
CA ASP A 88 7.93 -11.89 13.69
C ASP A 88 7.20 -12.78 14.70
N GLN A 89 6.08 -12.34 15.27
CA GLN A 89 5.34 -13.08 16.30
C GLN A 89 4.23 -13.99 15.76
N LEU A 90 3.46 -13.55 14.76
CA LEU A 90 2.23 -14.23 14.29
C LEU A 90 2.42 -15.01 12.98
N GLY A 91 3.59 -14.88 12.35
CA GLY A 91 3.95 -15.50 11.09
C GLY A 91 3.58 -14.62 9.88
N ARG A 92 4.60 -14.37 9.04
CA ARG A 92 4.56 -13.43 7.91
C ARG A 92 3.38 -13.60 6.95
N ARG A 93 2.94 -14.85 6.71
CA ARG A 93 1.86 -15.15 5.75
C ARG A 93 0.48 -14.68 6.22
N ARG A 94 0.20 -14.73 7.54
CA ARG A 94 -1.08 -14.26 8.10
C ARG A 94 -1.10 -12.74 8.20
N VAL A 95 0.03 -12.15 8.59
CA VAL A 95 0.19 -10.70 8.72
C VAL A 95 0.01 -10.00 7.38
N TYR A 96 0.51 -10.58 6.29
CA TYR A 96 0.25 -10.09 4.93
C TYR A 96 -1.24 -10.06 4.58
N GLY A 97 -1.98 -11.12 4.89
CA GLY A 97 -3.43 -11.15 4.67
C GLY A 97 -4.20 -10.11 5.49
N VAL A 98 -3.79 -9.86 6.73
CA VAL A 98 -4.40 -8.84 7.60
C VAL A 98 -4.11 -7.42 7.07
N ALA A 99 -2.90 -7.14 6.61
CA ALA A 99 -2.54 -5.86 5.99
C ALA A 99 -3.44 -5.55 4.79
N LEU A 100 -3.60 -6.53 3.89
CA LEU A 100 -4.47 -6.39 2.72
C LEU A 100 -5.94 -6.14 3.10
N ILE A 101 -6.45 -6.82 4.12
CA ILE A 101 -7.84 -6.62 4.59
C ILE A 101 -8.02 -5.20 5.14
N ILE A 102 -7.07 -4.70 5.93
CA ILE A 102 -7.09 -3.33 6.47
C ILE A 102 -7.04 -2.31 5.33
N MET A 103 -6.21 -2.55 4.32
CA MET A 103 -6.11 -1.69 3.14
C MET A 103 -7.43 -1.63 2.38
N VAL A 104 -8.06 -2.79 2.12
CA VAL A 104 -9.36 -2.87 1.43
C VAL A 104 -10.45 -2.16 2.24
N LEU A 105 -10.57 -2.46 3.54
CA LEU A 105 -11.57 -1.84 4.42
C LEU A 105 -11.40 -0.31 4.50
N SER A 106 -10.16 0.16 4.61
CA SER A 106 -9.86 1.59 4.67
C SER A 106 -10.16 2.29 3.34
N SER A 107 -9.88 1.62 2.21
CA SER A 107 -10.20 2.15 0.88
C SER A 107 -11.71 2.25 0.64
N PHE A 108 -12.48 1.24 1.05
CA PHE A 108 -13.94 1.31 1.07
C PHE A 108 -14.45 2.42 2.01
N GLY A 109 -13.81 2.60 3.16
CA GLY A 109 -14.11 3.70 4.10
C GLY A 109 -13.88 5.09 3.49
N CYS A 110 -12.77 5.27 2.76
CA CYS A 110 -12.52 6.48 1.97
C CYS A 110 -13.63 6.72 0.93
N GLY A 111 -14.11 5.68 0.26
CA GLY A 111 -15.20 5.77 -0.73
C GLY A 111 -16.56 6.13 -0.14
N PHE A 112 -16.86 5.67 1.08
CA PHE A 112 -18.11 6.00 1.80
C PHE A 112 -18.07 7.33 2.55
N SER A 113 -16.91 7.99 2.60
CA SER A 113 -16.68 9.26 3.28
C SER A 113 -17.28 10.46 2.51
N VAL A 114 -18.60 10.45 2.30
CA VAL A 114 -19.36 11.57 1.73
C VAL A 114 -20.26 12.15 2.83
N CYS A 115 -19.67 12.91 3.75
CA CYS A 115 -20.41 13.68 4.75
C CYS A 115 -20.87 15.03 4.18
N SER A 116 -22.01 15.55 4.64
CA SER A 116 -22.58 16.82 4.13
C SER A 116 -21.87 18.11 4.60
N LYS A 117 -20.76 18.02 5.35
CA LYS A 117 -20.02 19.18 5.91
C LYS A 117 -18.52 19.08 5.59
N LYS A 118 -17.94 20.16 5.05
CA LYS A 118 -16.52 20.31 4.66
C LYS A 118 -15.51 19.77 5.69
N SER A 119 -15.56 20.26 6.93
CA SER A 119 -14.66 19.81 7.99
C SER A 119 -14.86 18.34 8.36
N CYS A 120 -16.08 17.81 8.20
CA CYS A 120 -16.36 16.42 8.49
C CYS A 120 -15.76 15.50 7.41
N VAL A 121 -15.88 15.88 6.13
CA VAL A 121 -15.27 15.14 4.99
C VAL A 121 -13.75 15.11 5.09
N LEU A 122 -13.10 16.24 5.36
CA LEU A 122 -11.65 16.29 5.47
C LEU A 122 -11.13 15.47 6.66
N VAL A 123 -11.80 15.54 7.82
CA VAL A 123 -11.40 14.76 9.00
C VAL A 123 -11.63 13.26 8.79
N SER A 124 -12.78 12.85 8.24
CA SER A 124 -13.03 11.43 7.96
C SER A 124 -12.09 10.89 6.89
N LEU A 125 -11.82 11.65 5.83
CA LEU A 125 -10.85 11.27 4.80
C LEU A 125 -9.43 11.14 5.38
N GLY A 126 -9.02 12.08 6.24
CA GLY A 126 -7.73 12.02 6.93
C GLY A 126 -7.60 10.79 7.84
N LEU A 127 -8.65 10.44 8.58
CA LEU A 127 -8.68 9.24 9.42
C LEU A 127 -8.61 7.95 8.60
N PHE A 128 -9.43 7.83 7.55
CA PHE A 128 -9.37 6.65 6.68
C PHE A 128 -8.03 6.53 5.96
N ARG A 129 -7.40 7.66 5.57
CA ARG A 129 -6.04 7.67 5.01
C ARG A 129 -4.98 7.29 6.03
N PHE A 130 -5.16 7.62 7.30
CA PHE A 130 -4.28 7.14 8.37
C PHE A 130 -4.37 5.61 8.49
N PHE A 131 -5.58 5.03 8.52
CA PHE A 131 -5.77 3.58 8.55
C PHE A 131 -5.30 2.88 7.27
N LEU A 132 -5.50 3.51 6.11
CA LEU A 132 -4.99 3.02 4.83
C LEU A 132 -3.45 3.04 4.82
N GLY A 133 -2.84 4.14 5.29
CA GLY A 133 -1.41 4.28 5.47
C GLY A 133 -0.85 3.24 6.44
N ILE A 134 -1.64 2.86 7.46
CA ILE A 134 -1.31 1.70 8.29
C ILE A 134 -1.26 0.45 7.40
N GLY A 135 -2.33 0.08 6.69
CA GLY A 135 -2.31 -1.11 5.82
C GLY A 135 -1.14 -1.20 4.82
N ILE A 136 -0.61 -0.07 4.33
CA ILE A 136 0.43 0.00 3.31
C ILE A 136 1.86 -0.22 3.87
N GLY A 137 2.17 0.24 5.09
CA GLY A 137 3.54 0.29 5.61
C GLY A 137 4.25 -1.08 5.68
N GLY A 138 3.49 -2.12 6.02
CA GLY A 138 3.95 -3.47 6.29
C GLY A 138 4.08 -4.32 5.03
N ASP A 139 3.42 -3.93 3.93
CA ASP A 139 3.49 -4.66 2.66
C ASP A 139 4.91 -4.66 2.08
N TYR A 140 5.73 -3.64 2.36
CA TYR A 140 7.09 -3.53 1.84
C TYR A 140 8.06 -4.60 2.38
N PRO A 141 8.24 -4.78 3.70
CA PRO A 141 9.06 -5.87 4.25
C PRO A 141 8.45 -7.26 4.02
N LEU A 142 7.11 -7.36 3.98
CA LEU A 142 6.42 -8.64 3.75
C LEU A 142 6.60 -9.12 2.30
N SER A 143 6.42 -8.23 1.31
CA SER A 143 6.58 -8.54 -0.11
C SER A 143 8.01 -8.93 -0.44
N THR A 144 9.00 -8.19 0.06
CA THR A 144 10.43 -8.52 -0.12
C THR A 144 10.79 -9.87 0.51
N THR A 145 10.22 -10.19 1.67
CA THR A 145 10.40 -11.51 2.27
C THR A 145 9.79 -12.61 1.43
N ILE A 146 8.50 -12.50 1.09
CA ILE A 146 7.77 -13.53 0.33
C ILE A 146 8.51 -13.77 -0.99
N MET A 147 8.96 -12.71 -1.67
CA MET A 147 9.77 -12.87 -2.87
C MET A 147 11.08 -13.58 -2.62
N SER A 148 11.77 -13.29 -1.52
CA SER A 148 12.97 -14.03 -1.18
C SER A 148 12.66 -15.52 -0.94
N GLU A 149 11.58 -15.87 -0.24
CA GLU A 149 11.22 -17.26 0.07
C GLU A 149 10.79 -18.05 -1.17
N PHE A 150 10.12 -17.40 -2.13
CA PHE A 150 9.59 -18.04 -3.33
C PHE A 150 10.51 -17.98 -4.56
N ALA A 151 11.65 -17.29 -4.49
CA ALA A 151 12.56 -17.14 -5.62
C ALA A 151 13.79 -18.07 -5.54
N ASN A 152 14.07 -18.73 -6.66
CA ASN A 152 15.24 -19.58 -6.89
C ASN A 152 16.54 -18.73 -6.85
N LYS A 153 17.64 -19.24 -6.25
CA LYS A 153 18.93 -18.52 -6.06
C LYS A 153 19.44 -17.80 -7.31
N ARG A 154 19.22 -18.35 -8.50
CA ARG A 154 19.73 -17.79 -9.76
C ARG A 154 18.91 -16.61 -10.31
N THR A 155 17.61 -16.56 -10.03
CA THR A 155 16.68 -15.56 -10.57
C THR A 155 16.06 -14.64 -9.50
N ARG A 156 16.45 -14.82 -8.22
CA ARG A 156 16.07 -13.97 -7.08
C ARG A 156 16.19 -12.48 -7.37
N GLY A 157 17.33 -12.04 -7.90
CA GLY A 157 17.55 -10.63 -8.24
C GLY A 157 16.58 -10.11 -9.31
N ALA A 158 16.37 -10.87 -10.38
CA ALA A 158 15.45 -10.50 -11.45
C ALA A 158 13.99 -10.41 -10.96
N PHE A 159 13.58 -11.29 -10.03
CA PHE A 159 12.24 -11.26 -9.46
C PHE A 159 11.99 -10.10 -8.50
N ILE A 160 12.98 -9.76 -7.68
CA ILE A 160 12.91 -8.57 -6.82
C ILE A 160 12.82 -7.32 -7.68
N VAL A 161 13.66 -7.20 -8.72
CA VAL A 161 13.62 -6.07 -9.65
C VAL A 161 12.26 -6.01 -10.36
N ALA A 162 11.73 -7.11 -10.88
CA ALA A 162 10.42 -7.13 -11.55
C ALA A 162 9.27 -6.62 -10.65
N CYS A 163 9.31 -6.92 -9.35
CA CYS A 163 8.34 -6.40 -8.39
C CYS A 163 8.52 -4.90 -8.12
N SER A 164 9.76 -4.48 -7.93
CA SER A 164 10.09 -3.05 -7.78
C SER A 164 9.65 -2.24 -9.00
N GLN A 165 9.69 -2.82 -10.21
CA GLN A 165 9.16 -2.20 -11.41
C GLN A 165 7.62 -2.12 -11.40
N CYS A 166 6.91 -3.10 -10.82
CA CYS A 166 5.45 -3.00 -10.63
C CYS A 166 5.08 -1.83 -9.71
N LYS A 167 5.90 -1.54 -8.70
CA LYS A 167 5.74 -0.34 -7.88
C LYS A 167 5.91 0.94 -8.71
N ALA A 168 6.95 1.01 -9.53
CA ALA A 168 7.21 2.16 -10.42
C ALA A 168 6.07 2.39 -11.43
N LEU A 169 5.39 1.34 -11.88
CA LEU A 169 4.23 1.42 -12.76
C LEU A 169 2.98 2.04 -12.10
N GLY A 170 2.92 2.12 -10.77
CA GLY A 170 1.81 2.75 -10.05
C GLY A 170 1.88 4.28 -9.99
N PHE A 171 2.88 4.90 -10.62
CA PHE A 171 3.05 6.36 -10.74
C PHE A 171 2.19 6.95 -11.87
#